data_AF-A0A2P7YN62-F1
#
_entry.id   AF-A0A2P7YN62-F1
#
_cell.length_a   1.000
_cell.length_b   1.000
_cell.length_c   1.000
_cell.angle_alpha   90.00
_cell.angle_beta   90.00
_cell.angle_gamma   90.00
#
_symmetry.space_group_name_H-M   'P 1'
#
loop_
_entity.id
_entity.type
_entity.pdbx_description
1 polymer ?
#
loop_
_entity_poly.entity_id
_entity_poly.type
_entity_poly.pdbx_seq_one_letter_code
_entity_poly.pdbx_strand_id
1 'polypeptide(L)'
;MGNNGSHPKITAQDKAILDMKNQRDKLRQYQKKITILTDRETEIARECLRTGDKRKALLALRKKKYQQSLLEQTDAQLAQLETLTADVEFALVQKDVLFGLQQGTSVLKQINKEMGGLEKVEQLMADNEEAREYQREVSDMLVGQMSNADEDDVEDELAALEKEMGVGKKEEVSLPGIEGLVDPMPDAPKETPKQRAERRQRDREAEEGEPIAA
;
A
#
# COMPACT_ATOMS: atom_id res chain seq x y z
N MET A 1 45.45 10.69 -14.47
CA MET A 1 45.07 10.95 -13.06
C MET A 1 44.28 9.74 -12.57
N GLY A 2 44.60 9.28 -11.37
CA GLY A 2 44.39 7.91 -10.91
C GLY A 2 42.93 7.45 -10.88
N ASN A 3 42.68 6.32 -11.54
CA ASN A 3 41.53 5.47 -11.36
C ASN A 3 41.67 4.77 -9.99
N ASN A 4 41.35 5.48 -8.90
CA ASN A 4 41.22 4.85 -7.60
C ASN A 4 39.94 4.02 -7.63
N GLY A 5 40.08 2.72 -7.94
CA GLY A 5 39.02 1.75 -7.79
C GLY A 5 38.45 1.85 -6.39
N SER A 6 37.25 2.41 -6.27
CA SER A 6 36.49 2.48 -5.05
C SER A 6 36.05 1.07 -4.69
N HIS A 7 36.92 0.30 -4.03
CA HIS A 7 36.50 -0.93 -3.39
C HIS A 7 35.41 -0.54 -2.37
N PRO A 8 34.18 -1.08 -2.49
CA PRO A 8 33.14 -0.81 -1.51
C PRO A 8 33.67 -1.23 -0.13
N LYS A 9 33.76 -0.28 0.79
CA LYS A 9 34.22 -0.53 2.15
C LYS A 9 33.14 -1.38 2.83
N ILE A 10 33.46 -2.63 3.12
CA ILE A 10 32.58 -3.54 3.87
C ILE A 10 32.23 -2.87 5.19
N THR A 11 30.96 -2.55 5.36
CA THR A 11 30.43 -1.85 6.53
C THR A 11 30.24 -2.84 7.68
N ALA A 12 30.14 -2.34 8.92
CA ALA A 12 29.84 -3.19 10.07
C ALA A 12 28.48 -3.90 9.91
N GLN A 13 27.54 -3.25 9.24
CA GLN A 13 26.23 -3.76 8.85
C GLN A 13 26.36 -4.97 7.91
N ASP A 14 27.21 -4.88 6.88
CA ASP A 14 27.40 -5.97 5.91
C ASP A 14 27.99 -7.21 6.58
N LYS A 15 28.90 -7.02 7.54
CA LYS A 15 29.44 -8.12 8.36
C LYS A 15 28.35 -8.77 9.21
N ALA A 16 27.51 -7.97 9.87
CA ALA A 16 26.39 -8.50 10.67
C ALA A 16 25.40 -9.30 9.82
N ILE A 17 25.05 -8.81 8.62
CA ILE A 17 24.16 -9.52 7.68
C ILE A 17 24.80 -10.81 7.20
N LEU A 18 26.09 -10.79 6.89
CA LEU A 18 26.85 -11.98 6.53
C LEU A 18 26.84 -13.02 7.66
N ASP A 19 27.06 -12.58 8.90
CA ASP A 19 27.06 -13.47 10.07
C ASP A 19 25.68 -14.10 10.31
N MET A 20 24.59 -13.34 10.16
CA MET A 20 23.22 -13.87 10.21
C MET A 20 22.97 -14.91 9.11
N LYS A 21 23.38 -14.62 7.86
CA LYS A 21 23.25 -15.56 6.73
C LYS A 21 24.07 -16.82 6.94
N ASN A 22 25.30 -16.69 7.44
CA ASN A 22 26.14 -17.83 7.82
C ASN A 22 25.49 -18.69 8.90
N GLN A 23 24.86 -18.06 9.89
CA GLN A 23 24.17 -18.79 10.96
C GLN A 23 22.94 -19.54 10.43
N ARG A 24 22.15 -18.90 9.57
CA ARG A 24 21.03 -19.54 8.86
C ARG A 24 21.50 -20.79 8.09
N ASP A 25 22.59 -20.68 7.34
CA ASP A 25 23.11 -21.79 6.53
C ASP A 25 23.64 -22.93 7.42
N LYS A 26 24.28 -22.61 8.56
CA LYS A 26 24.67 -23.60 9.57
C LYS A 26 23.47 -24.32 10.17
N LEU A 27 22.40 -23.61 10.51
CA LEU A 27 21.17 -24.22 11.02
C LEU A 27 20.52 -25.13 9.97
N ARG A 28 20.48 -24.74 8.69
CA ARG A 28 20.00 -25.62 7.60
C ARG A 28 20.84 -26.89 7.46
N GLN A 29 22.17 -26.79 7.61
CA GLN A 29 23.04 -27.96 7.62
C GLN A 29 22.76 -28.86 8.83
N TYR A 30 22.53 -28.26 10.00
CA TYR A 30 22.20 -28.99 11.22
C TYR A 30 20.84 -29.71 11.13
N GLN A 31 19.83 -29.04 10.58
CA GLN A 31 18.51 -29.60 10.28
C GLN A 31 18.64 -30.86 9.42
N LYS A 32 19.36 -30.77 8.29
CA LYS A 32 19.62 -31.93 7.40
C LYS A 32 20.29 -33.09 8.13
N LYS A 33 21.28 -32.80 9.00
CA LYS A 33 21.96 -33.83 9.79
C LYS A 33 21.00 -34.51 10.77
N ILE A 34 20.15 -33.75 11.47
CA ILE A 34 19.15 -34.31 12.39
C ILE A 34 18.12 -35.15 11.65
N THR A 35 17.66 -34.74 10.47
CA THR A 35 16.72 -35.52 9.67
C THR A 35 17.29 -36.90 9.35
N ILE A 36 18.53 -36.97 8.85
CA ILE A 36 19.22 -38.24 8.56
C ILE A 36 19.36 -39.11 9.83
N LEU A 37 19.70 -38.50 10.97
CA LEU A 37 19.80 -39.22 12.25
C LEU A 37 18.43 -39.75 12.71
N THR A 38 17.37 -38.98 12.52
CA THR A 38 16.00 -39.35 12.88
C THR A 38 15.54 -40.54 12.04
N ASP A 39 15.82 -40.52 10.73
CA ASP A 39 15.51 -41.62 9.82
C ASP A 39 16.26 -42.89 10.24
N ARG A 40 17.56 -42.77 10.55
CA ARG A 40 18.37 -43.89 11.05
C ARG A 40 17.84 -44.48 12.36
N GLU A 41 17.41 -43.64 13.32
CA GLU A 41 16.79 -44.12 14.55
C GLU A 41 15.44 -44.82 14.29
N THR A 42 14.70 -44.45 13.24
CA THR A 42 13.51 -45.20 12.83
C THR A 42 13.82 -46.57 12.26
N GLU A 43 14.90 -46.69 11.48
CA GLU A 43 15.36 -47.98 10.95
C GLU A 43 15.82 -48.90 12.09
N ILE A 44 16.64 -48.39 13.01
CA ILE A 44 17.10 -49.13 14.19
C ILE A 44 15.91 -49.59 15.04
N ALA A 45 14.89 -48.74 15.23
CA ALA A 45 13.69 -49.11 15.95
C ALA A 45 12.92 -50.24 15.23
N ARG A 46 12.80 -50.20 13.90
CA ARG A 46 12.17 -51.26 13.10
C ARG A 46 12.94 -52.58 13.20
N GLU A 47 14.26 -52.53 13.10
CA GLU A 47 15.12 -53.71 13.24
C GLU A 47 14.99 -54.34 14.63
N CYS A 48 15.05 -53.53 15.69
CA CYS A 48 14.91 -54.01 17.07
C CYS A 48 13.52 -54.63 17.33
N LEU A 49 12.47 -54.13 16.67
CA LEU A 49 11.15 -54.74 16.75
C LEU A 49 11.11 -56.11 16.04
N ARG A 50 11.79 -56.24 14.89
CA ARG A 50 11.88 -57.50 14.15
C ARG A 50 12.65 -58.57 14.92
N THR A 51 13.67 -58.19 15.70
CA THR A 51 14.44 -59.11 16.56
C THR A 51 13.77 -59.39 17.90
N GLY A 52 12.63 -58.75 18.21
CA GLY A 52 11.90 -58.94 19.47
C GLY A 52 12.43 -58.14 20.67
N ASP A 53 13.47 -57.32 20.48
CA ASP A 53 14.13 -56.52 21.51
C ASP A 53 13.35 -55.22 21.84
N LYS A 54 12.19 -55.35 22.50
CA LYS A 54 11.31 -54.22 22.87
C LYS A 54 12.01 -53.10 23.66
N ARG A 55 12.94 -53.44 24.56
CA ARG A 55 13.67 -52.44 25.38
C ARG A 55 14.53 -51.51 24.53
N LYS A 56 15.25 -52.04 23.54
CA LYS A 56 16.08 -51.25 22.62
C LYS A 56 15.23 -50.43 21.66
N ALA A 57 14.13 -51.00 21.16
CA ALA A 57 13.18 -50.28 20.32
C ALA A 57 12.59 -49.05 21.03
N LEU A 58 12.20 -49.18 22.30
CA LEU A 58 11.71 -48.06 23.11
C LEU A 58 12.77 -46.97 23.31
N LEU A 59 14.04 -47.35 23.50
CA LEU A 59 15.14 -46.38 23.64
C LEU A 59 15.36 -45.60 22.34
N ALA A 60 15.39 -46.28 21.18
CA ALA A 60 15.51 -45.65 19.87
C ALA A 60 14.35 -44.68 19.59
N LEU A 61 13.11 -45.06 19.93
CA LEU A 61 11.95 -44.18 19.79
C LEU A 61 12.02 -42.94 20.70
N ARG A 62 12.56 -43.07 21.92
CA ARG A 62 12.78 -41.90 22.80
C ARG A 62 13.82 -40.96 22.23
N LYS A 63 14.94 -41.49 21.70
CA LYS A 63 15.97 -40.69 21.02
C LYS A 63 15.41 -39.97 19.80
N LYS A 64 14.63 -40.68 18.98
CA LYS A 64 13.90 -40.11 17.84
C LYS A 64 13.02 -38.93 18.28
N LYS A 65 12.20 -39.11 19.32
CA LYS A 65 11.31 -38.05 19.82
C LYS A 65 12.08 -36.83 20.32
N TYR A 66 13.21 -37.03 20.99
CA TYR A 66 14.09 -35.93 21.39
C TYR A 66 14.68 -35.18 20.19
N GLN A 67 15.16 -35.90 19.18
CA GLN A 67 15.68 -35.32 17.94
C GLN A 67 14.60 -34.55 17.17
N GLN A 68 13.36 -35.04 17.13
CA GLN A 68 12.23 -34.33 16.52
C GLN A 68 11.92 -33.02 17.24
N SER A 69 11.92 -33.01 18.58
CA SER A 69 11.73 -31.77 19.35
C SER A 69 12.87 -30.77 19.09
N LEU A 70 14.10 -31.26 18.94
CA LEU A 70 15.24 -30.40 18.60
C LEU A 70 15.16 -29.85 17.17
N LEU A 71 14.60 -30.63 16.24
CA LEU A 71 14.32 -30.19 14.87
C LEU A 71 13.25 -29.09 14.87
N GLU A 72 12.14 -29.28 15.59
CA GLU A 72 11.09 -28.25 15.74
C GLU A 72 11.63 -26.94 16.31
N GLN A 73 12.48 -27.01 17.35
CA GLN A 73 13.15 -25.83 17.91
C GLN A 73 14.09 -25.16 16.89
N THR A 74 14.83 -25.95 16.11
CA THR A 74 15.73 -25.47 15.07
C THR A 74 14.95 -24.76 13.95
N ASP A 75 13.81 -25.32 13.55
CA ASP A 75 12.94 -24.75 12.51
C ASP A 75 12.34 -23.41 12.97
N ALA A 76 11.92 -23.32 14.23
CA ALA A 76 11.45 -22.07 14.82
C ALA A 76 12.56 -21.00 14.84
N GLN A 77 13.78 -21.36 15.24
CA GLN A 77 14.92 -20.45 15.23
C GLN A 77 15.33 -20.03 13.81
N LEU A 78 15.23 -20.95 12.84
CA LEU A 78 15.52 -20.66 11.43
C LEU A 78 14.51 -19.65 10.88
N ALA A 79 13.22 -19.84 11.14
CA ALA A 79 12.18 -18.90 10.74
C ALA A 79 12.40 -17.51 11.35
N GLN A 80 12.75 -17.45 12.65
CA GLN A 80 13.09 -16.18 13.32
C GLN A 80 14.28 -15.47 12.66
N LEU A 81 15.34 -16.21 12.30
CA LEU A 81 16.50 -15.64 11.62
C LEU A 81 16.18 -15.17 10.20
N GLU A 82 15.31 -15.87 9.48
CA GLU A 82 14.86 -15.46 8.15
C GLU A 82 14.04 -14.17 8.20
N THR A 83 13.09 -14.06 9.14
CA THR A 83 12.35 -12.82 9.40
C THR A 83 13.29 -11.68 9.77
N LEU A 84 14.19 -11.89 10.73
CA LEU A 84 15.14 -10.86 11.17
C LEU A 84 16.05 -10.38 10.02
N THR A 85 16.50 -11.31 9.17
CA THR A 85 17.33 -10.96 8.01
C THR A 85 16.54 -10.10 7.03
N ALA A 86 15.29 -10.48 6.73
CA ALA A 86 14.41 -9.71 5.84
C ALA A 86 14.11 -8.32 6.40
N ASP A 87 13.84 -8.21 7.71
CA ASP A 87 13.59 -6.93 8.37
C ASP A 87 14.80 -6.00 8.29
N VAL A 88 16.01 -6.53 8.49
CA VAL A 88 17.25 -5.75 8.38
C VAL A 88 17.50 -5.30 6.94
N GLU A 89 17.30 -6.18 5.95
CA GLU A 89 17.42 -5.82 4.54
C GLU A 89 16.40 -4.74 4.14
N PHE A 90 15.17 -4.85 4.64
CA PHE A 90 14.14 -3.84 4.42
C PHE A 90 14.48 -2.50 5.09
N ALA A 91 15.00 -2.51 6.32
CA ALA A 91 15.45 -1.31 7.02
C ALA A 91 16.59 -0.59 6.28
N LEU A 92 17.47 -1.32 5.59
CA LEU A 92 18.49 -0.73 4.74
C LEU A 92 17.88 0.00 3.53
N VAL A 93 16.91 -0.62 2.86
CA VAL A 93 16.18 0.04 1.76
C VAL A 93 15.43 1.27 2.26
N GLN A 94 14.77 1.18 3.42
CA GLN A 94 14.08 2.32 4.02
C GLN A 94 15.02 3.49 4.32
N LYS A 95 16.23 3.22 4.81
CA LYS A 95 17.26 4.25 5.03
C LYS A 95 17.61 4.95 3.72
N ASP A 96 17.79 4.21 2.64
CA ASP A 96 18.15 4.79 1.33
C ASP A 96 16.99 5.62 0.75
N VAL A 97 15.75 5.15 0.89
CA VAL A 97 14.54 5.92 0.52
C VAL A 97 14.45 7.21 1.33
N LEU A 98 14.67 7.15 2.64
CA LEU A 98 14.66 8.33 3.51
C LEU A 98 15.73 9.35 3.10
N PHE A 99 16.94 8.88 2.76
CA PHE A 99 18.01 9.75 2.28
C PHE A 99 17.67 10.40 0.92
N GLY A 100 17.03 9.64 0.02
CA GLY A 100 16.50 10.16 -1.25
C GLY A 100 15.41 11.23 -1.05
N LEU A 101 14.47 11.00 -0.12
CA LEU A 101 13.44 11.98 0.24
C LEU A 101 14.04 13.25 0.86
N GLN A 102 15.06 13.12 1.70
CA GLN A 102 15.77 14.26 2.28
C GLN A 102 16.47 15.09 1.20
N GLN A 103 17.16 14.45 0.26
CA GLN A 103 17.75 15.15 -0.88
C GLN A 103 16.70 15.82 -1.76
N GLY A 104 15.63 15.10 -2.13
CA GLY A 104 14.52 15.67 -2.91
C GLY A 104 13.90 16.88 -2.23
N THR A 105 13.67 16.81 -0.91
CA THR A 105 13.17 17.94 -0.11
C THR A 105 14.16 19.11 -0.10
N SER A 106 15.46 18.83 0.00
CA SER A 106 16.50 19.88 -0.07
C SER A 106 16.51 20.59 -1.42
N VAL A 107 16.40 19.84 -2.52
CA VAL A 107 16.33 20.38 -3.87
C VAL A 107 15.05 21.20 -4.06
N LEU A 108 13.90 20.69 -3.61
CA LEU A 108 12.63 21.43 -3.65
C LEU A 108 12.70 22.74 -2.85
N LYS A 109 13.35 22.74 -1.67
CA LYS A 109 13.58 23.96 -0.89
C LYS A 109 14.45 24.97 -1.65
N GLN A 110 15.47 24.49 -2.36
CA GLN A 110 16.31 25.35 -3.18
C GLN A 110 15.54 25.92 -4.37
N ILE A 111 14.78 25.09 -5.10
CA ILE A 111 13.90 25.55 -6.20
C ILE A 111 12.90 26.58 -5.69
N ASN A 112 12.24 26.32 -4.56
CA ASN A 112 11.30 27.28 -3.98
C ASN A 112 11.98 28.60 -3.61
N LYS A 113 13.22 28.57 -3.11
CA LYS A 113 14.01 29.77 -2.82
C LYS A 113 14.38 30.54 -4.10
N GLU A 114 14.78 29.84 -5.16
CA GLU A 114 15.12 30.42 -6.47
C GLU A 114 13.89 30.97 -7.21
N MET A 115 12.72 30.34 -7.05
CA MET A 115 11.44 30.81 -7.59
C MET A 115 10.86 32.01 -6.83
N GLY A 116 11.57 32.55 -5.83
CA GLY A 116 11.20 33.76 -5.10
C GLY A 116 10.61 33.54 -3.71
N GLY A 117 10.60 32.29 -3.22
CA GLY A 117 10.26 31.96 -1.84
C GLY A 117 8.87 32.41 -1.42
N LEU A 118 8.74 32.75 -0.14
CA LEU A 118 7.50 33.29 0.44
C LEU A 118 7.24 34.72 -0.07
N GLU A 119 8.29 35.53 -0.26
CA GLU A 119 8.17 36.94 -0.67
C GLU A 119 7.52 37.11 -2.04
N LYS A 120 7.87 36.28 -3.03
CA LYS A 120 7.24 36.39 -4.36
C LYS A 120 5.81 35.85 -4.39
N VAL A 121 5.48 34.91 -3.50
CA VAL A 121 4.10 34.46 -3.29
C VAL A 121 3.28 35.54 -2.59
N GLU A 122 3.84 36.20 -1.57
CA GLU A 122 3.22 37.35 -0.89
C GLU A 122 3.04 38.54 -1.84
N GLN A 123 4.05 38.84 -2.67
CA GLN A 123 3.95 39.87 -3.70
C GLN A 123 2.90 39.54 -4.74
N LEU A 124 2.85 38.31 -5.25
CA LEU A 124 1.79 37.87 -6.17
C LEU A 124 0.40 37.96 -5.56
N MET A 125 0.24 37.66 -4.27
CA MET A 125 -1.04 37.81 -3.56
C MET A 125 -1.42 39.28 -3.39
N ALA A 126 -0.45 40.14 -3.04
CA ALA A 126 -0.66 41.58 -2.94
C ALA A 126 -1.03 42.21 -4.30
N ASP A 127 -0.30 41.88 -5.36
CA ASP A 127 -0.57 42.34 -6.73
C ASP A 127 -1.96 41.86 -7.21
N ASN A 128 -2.42 40.67 -6.79
CA ASN A 128 -3.74 40.15 -7.13
C ASN A 128 -4.86 40.87 -6.37
N GLU A 129 -4.65 41.18 -5.09
CA GLU A 129 -5.60 41.94 -4.28
C GLU A 129 -5.71 43.38 -4.80
N GLU A 130 -4.58 44.03 -5.14
CA GLU A 130 -4.57 45.37 -5.74
C GLU A 130 -5.26 45.37 -7.12
N ALA A 131 -5.01 44.38 -7.97
CA ALA A 131 -5.73 44.25 -9.25
C ALA A 131 -7.24 44.02 -9.05
N ARG A 132 -7.65 43.31 -8.00
CA ARG A 132 -9.05 43.13 -7.63
C ARG A 132 -9.68 44.42 -7.11
N GLU A 133 -8.98 45.17 -6.28
CA GLU A 133 -9.45 46.46 -5.79
C GLU A 133 -9.58 47.47 -6.93
N TYR A 134 -8.60 47.54 -7.84
CA TYR A 134 -8.68 48.36 -9.05
C TYR A 134 -9.86 47.94 -9.94
N GLN A 135 -10.08 46.63 -10.13
CA GLN A 135 -11.24 46.15 -10.87
C GLN A 135 -12.56 46.57 -10.20
N ARG A 136 -12.65 46.49 -8.86
CA ARG A 136 -13.83 46.96 -8.12
C ARG A 136 -14.02 48.47 -8.24
N GLU A 137 -12.96 49.27 -8.13
CA GLU A 137 -13.02 50.72 -8.29
C GLU A 137 -13.48 51.10 -9.70
N VAL A 138 -12.95 50.42 -10.72
CA VAL A 138 -13.39 50.59 -12.12
C VAL A 138 -14.87 50.19 -12.26
N SER A 139 -15.28 49.06 -11.69
CA SER A 139 -16.69 48.64 -11.69
C SER A 139 -17.60 49.66 -11.00
N ASP A 140 -17.22 50.17 -9.83
CA ASP A 140 -17.99 51.15 -9.07
C ASP A 140 -18.08 52.50 -9.80
N MET A 141 -17.00 52.93 -10.47
CA MET A 141 -17.00 54.12 -11.32
C MET A 141 -17.91 53.97 -12.55
N LEU A 142 -17.92 52.79 -13.17
CA LEU A 142 -18.78 52.47 -14.30
C LEU A 142 -20.26 52.48 -13.88
N VAL A 143 -20.62 51.83 -12.78
CA VAL A 143 -21.97 51.83 -12.21
C VAL A 143 -22.42 53.24 -11.80
N GLY A 144 -21.50 54.08 -11.33
CA GLY A 144 -21.80 55.47 -10.98
C GLY A 144 -21.99 56.43 -12.17
N GLN A 145 -21.54 56.06 -13.38
CA GLN A 145 -21.69 56.86 -14.60
C GLN A 145 -22.74 56.35 -15.59
N MET A 146 -23.17 55.10 -15.49
CA MET A 146 -24.20 54.53 -16.36
C MET A 146 -25.60 54.95 -15.89
N SER A 147 -26.48 55.28 -16.85
CA SER A 147 -27.90 55.45 -16.55
C SER A 147 -28.62 54.11 -16.63
N ASN A 148 -29.77 53.96 -15.96
CA ASN A 148 -30.55 52.71 -16.03
C ASN A 148 -30.92 52.30 -17.46
N ALA A 149 -31.03 53.25 -18.41
CA ALA A 149 -31.28 52.95 -19.81
C ALA A 149 -30.04 52.37 -20.52
N ASP A 150 -28.83 52.82 -20.14
CA ASP A 150 -27.58 52.27 -20.66
C ASP A 150 -27.31 50.87 -20.08
N GLU A 151 -27.77 50.58 -18.85
CA GLU A 151 -27.73 49.24 -18.26
C GLU A 151 -28.67 48.27 -18.99
N ASP A 152 -29.91 48.69 -19.29
CA ASP A 152 -30.87 47.90 -20.06
C ASP A 152 -30.34 47.56 -21.48
N ASP A 153 -29.74 48.52 -22.18
CA ASP A 153 -29.16 48.31 -23.52
C ASP A 153 -27.98 47.31 -23.47
N VAL A 154 -27.14 47.37 -22.43
CA VAL A 154 -26.02 46.42 -22.23
C VAL A 154 -26.52 45.02 -21.88
N GLU A 155 -27.58 44.90 -21.09
CA GLU A 155 -28.23 43.61 -20.80
C GLU A 155 -28.80 42.96 -22.08
N ASP A 156 -29.42 43.75 -22.95
CA ASP A 156 -29.95 43.29 -24.24
C ASP A 156 -28.82 42.84 -25.19
N GLU A 157 -27.71 43.57 -25.26
CA GLU A 157 -26.52 43.17 -26.03
C GLU A 157 -25.88 41.89 -25.47
N LEU A 158 -25.79 41.76 -24.14
CA LEU A 158 -25.29 40.56 -23.48
C LEU A 158 -26.18 39.34 -23.80
N ALA A 159 -27.50 39.51 -23.74
CA ALA A 159 -28.46 38.45 -24.08
C ALA A 159 -28.36 38.03 -25.56
N ALA A 160 -28.09 38.97 -26.46
CA ALA A 160 -27.84 38.68 -27.88
C ALA A 160 -26.55 37.87 -28.07
N LEU A 161 -25.46 38.24 -27.37
CA LEU A 161 -24.18 37.53 -27.41
C LEU A 161 -24.27 36.13 -26.76
N GLU A 162 -25.00 35.97 -25.67
CA GLU A 162 -25.24 34.67 -25.04
C GLU A 162 -26.02 33.73 -25.97
N LYS A 163 -26.95 34.27 -26.76
CA LYS A 163 -27.71 33.53 -27.77
C LYS A 163 -26.86 33.15 -28.98
N GLU A 164 -25.90 34.00 -29.37
CA GLU A 164 -24.93 33.73 -30.43
C GLU A 164 -23.87 32.70 -30.00
N MET A 165 -23.38 32.80 -28.76
CA MET A 165 -22.39 31.91 -28.16
C MET A 165 -22.98 30.63 -27.57
N GLY A 166 -24.31 30.52 -27.48
CA GLY A 166 -25.03 29.34 -27.00
C GLY A 166 -24.94 29.09 -25.48
N VAL A 167 -24.50 30.06 -24.68
CA VAL A 167 -24.21 29.89 -23.24
C VAL A 167 -25.47 29.68 -22.37
N GLY A 168 -26.66 29.95 -22.90
CA GLY A 168 -27.95 29.67 -22.25
C GLY A 168 -28.60 28.33 -22.61
N LYS A 169 -28.10 27.62 -23.62
CA LYS A 169 -28.52 26.24 -23.87
C LYS A 169 -27.64 25.34 -23.01
N LYS A 170 -28.20 24.79 -21.93
CA LYS A 170 -27.74 23.49 -21.41
C LYS A 170 -27.98 22.44 -22.51
N GLU A 171 -27.16 22.47 -23.55
CA GLU A 171 -26.92 21.27 -24.34
C GLU A 171 -26.18 20.33 -23.38
N GLU A 172 -26.86 19.27 -22.95
CA GLU A 172 -26.19 18.08 -22.46
C GLU A 172 -25.19 17.69 -23.55
N VAL A 173 -23.95 18.10 -23.37
CA VAL A 173 -22.85 17.71 -24.26
C VAL A 173 -22.61 16.23 -23.99
N SER A 174 -23.33 15.37 -24.71
CA SER A 174 -22.94 13.98 -24.88
C SER A 174 -21.69 13.98 -25.75
N LEU A 175 -20.53 13.90 -25.11
CA LEU A 175 -19.25 13.72 -25.77
C LEU A 175 -19.25 12.35 -26.48
N PRO A 176 -19.07 12.28 -27.81
CA PRO A 176 -18.98 11.00 -28.51
C PRO A 176 -17.64 10.36 -28.17
N GLY A 177 -17.67 9.29 -27.36
CA GLY A 177 -16.46 8.59 -26.93
C GLY A 177 -16.54 7.83 -25.61
N ILE A 178 -17.70 7.77 -24.93
CA ILE A 178 -17.90 6.92 -23.75
C ILE A 178 -19.01 5.90 -24.00
N GLU A 179 -19.05 5.33 -25.19
CA GLU A 179 -19.80 4.10 -25.45
C GLU A 179 -18.93 2.92 -25.00
N GLY A 180 -19.05 2.52 -23.73
CA GLY A 180 -18.55 1.23 -23.27
C GLY A 180 -17.75 1.17 -21.96
N LEU A 181 -17.59 2.26 -21.19
CA LEU A 181 -16.90 2.22 -19.89
C LEU A 181 -17.75 2.48 -18.66
N VAL A 182 -19.07 2.50 -18.80
CA VAL A 182 -19.98 2.53 -17.64
C VAL A 182 -20.77 1.23 -17.65
N ASP A 183 -20.17 0.16 -17.11
CA ASP A 183 -21.00 -0.90 -16.54
C ASP A 183 -21.88 -0.22 -15.49
N PRO A 184 -23.21 -0.41 -15.51
CA PRO A 184 -24.08 0.16 -14.50
C PRO A 184 -23.59 -0.34 -13.15
N MET A 185 -23.09 0.56 -12.31
CA MET A 185 -22.77 0.22 -10.93
C MET A 185 -24.01 -0.43 -10.32
N PRO A 186 -23.88 -1.56 -9.62
CA PRO A 186 -25.02 -2.25 -9.05
C PRO A 186 -25.77 -1.28 -8.13
N ASP A 187 -27.06 -1.14 -8.40
CA ASP A 187 -27.98 -0.28 -7.67
C ASP A 187 -27.81 -0.54 -6.16
N ALA A 188 -27.62 0.53 -5.38
CA ALA A 188 -27.46 0.40 -3.93
C ALA A 188 -28.65 -0.40 -3.36
N PRO A 189 -28.41 -1.40 -2.47
CA PRO A 189 -29.47 -2.26 -1.97
C PRO A 189 -30.63 -1.43 -1.38
N LYS A 190 -31.80 -1.48 -2.03
CA LYS A 190 -33.02 -0.78 -1.60
C LYS A 190 -33.66 -1.40 -0.35
N GLU A 191 -33.14 -2.55 0.10
CA GLU A 191 -33.57 -3.19 1.34
C GLU A 191 -32.90 -2.56 2.55
N THR A 192 -33.71 -2.12 3.50
CA THR A 192 -33.21 -1.67 4.81
C THR A 192 -32.52 -2.83 5.56
N PRO A 193 -31.55 -2.57 6.45
CA PRO A 193 -30.85 -3.61 7.21
C PRO A 193 -31.79 -4.56 7.96
N LYS A 194 -32.97 -4.06 8.37
CA LYS A 194 -34.01 -4.82 9.07
C LYS A 194 -34.69 -5.84 8.16
N GLN A 195 -35.05 -5.45 6.94
CA GLN A 195 -35.67 -6.34 5.94
C GLN A 195 -34.69 -7.44 5.49
N ARG A 196 -33.40 -7.11 5.37
CA ARG A 196 -32.36 -8.09 5.04
C ARG A 196 -32.16 -9.13 6.16
N ALA A 197 -32.31 -8.74 7.42
CA ALA A 197 -32.24 -9.64 8.56
C ALA A 197 -33.44 -10.59 8.62
N GLU A 198 -34.66 -10.07 8.38
CA GLU A 198 -35.89 -10.86 8.34
C GLU A 198 -35.92 -11.86 7.18
N ARG A 199 -35.33 -11.52 6.02
CA ARG A 199 -35.18 -12.45 4.91
C ARG A 199 -34.20 -13.59 5.25
N ARG A 200 -33.06 -13.27 5.88
CA ARG A 200 -32.07 -14.28 6.32
C ARG A 200 -32.60 -15.20 7.42
N GLN A 201 -33.47 -14.71 8.30
CA GLN A 201 -34.14 -15.56 9.29
C GLN A 201 -35.13 -16.50 8.62
N ARG A 202 -35.96 -16.01 7.69
CA ARG A 202 -36.88 -16.86 6.92
C ARG A 202 -36.16 -17.92 6.08
N ASP A 203 -35.05 -17.57 5.43
CA ASP A 203 -34.27 -18.53 4.64
C ASP A 203 -33.66 -19.64 5.54
N ARG A 204 -33.23 -19.30 6.76
CA ARG A 204 -32.73 -20.28 7.75
C ARG A 204 -33.84 -21.17 8.31
N GLU A 205 -35.01 -20.60 8.59
CA GLU A 205 -36.18 -21.36 9.04
C GLU A 205 -36.72 -22.30 7.94
N ALA A 206 -36.54 -21.94 6.67
CA ALA A 206 -36.88 -22.80 5.53
C ALA A 206 -35.88 -23.97 5.34
N GLU A 207 -34.58 -23.76 5.58
CA GLU A 207 -33.58 -24.84 5.56
C GLU A 207 -33.70 -25.80 6.75
N GLU A 208 -34.13 -25.32 7.93
CA GLU A 208 -34.36 -26.16 9.11
C GLU A 208 -35.68 -26.95 9.05
N GLY A 209 -36.56 -26.65 8.08
CA GLY A 209 -37.89 -27.24 7.92
C GLY A 209 -37.98 -28.43 6.97
N GLU A 210 -36.90 -28.85 6.30
CA GLU A 210 -36.91 -30.07 5.50
C GLU A 210 -36.60 -31.29 6.38
N PRO A 211 -37.59 -32.13 6.75
CA PRO A 211 -37.30 -33.40 7.39
C PRO A 211 -36.54 -34.27 6.39
N ILE A 212 -35.36 -34.74 6.80
CA ILE A 212 -34.58 -35.77 6.12
C ILE A 212 -35.49 -36.99 5.93
N ALA A 213 -36.07 -37.11 4.74
CA ALA A 213 -36.83 -38.30 4.35
C ALA A 213 -35.83 -39.41 4.01
N ALA A 214 -36.07 -40.55 4.67
CA ALA A 214 -35.31 -41.80 4.61
C ALA A 214 -35.26 -42.44 3.22
#